data_AF-A0A8T4ZM50-F1
#
_entry.id   AF-A0A8T4ZM50-F1
#
_cell.length_a   1.000
_cell.length_b   1.000
_cell.length_c   1.000
_cell.angle_alpha   90.00
_cell.angle_beta   90.00
_cell.angle_gamma   90.00
#
_symmetry.space_group_name_H-M   'P 1'
#
loop_
_entity.id
_entity.type
_entity.pdbx_description
1 polymer ?
#
loop_
_entity_poly.entity_id
_entity_poly.type
_entity_poly.pdbx_seq_one_letter_code
_entity_poly.pdbx_strand_id
1 'polypeptide(L)'
;MESALKAYMRGGVERDRVYKERHFTIRLQLPSLKGYELQMRVQDLNEQLDELKQMIAECKEAISQLKHDVDPEQLRLKYRISKTLNTKTEDLIEQFEAEREWRKQAAKWVRRERAIFLWELRLRKAAGVKLPFMRHQLKTLNKEAYLQLCRMKDLSEQLRQACEAYHKVQSKHNLLLMKLEKLSLQRFEGESENWTNMLVPAEIRELKFLEDFSHREEGREKLACH
;
A
#
# COMPACT_ATOMS: atom_id res chain seq x y z
N MET A 1 12.27 -21.91 13.36
CA MET A 1 11.11 -21.79 14.28
C MET A 1 10.63 -23.20 14.59
N GLU A 2 10.40 -23.53 15.86
CA GLU A 2 9.82 -24.81 16.29
C GLU A 2 8.41 -25.00 15.67
N SER A 3 7.99 -26.23 15.40
CA SER A 3 6.65 -26.51 14.83
C SER A 3 5.54 -26.03 15.77
N ALA A 4 4.40 -25.61 15.21
CA ALA A 4 3.28 -25.11 16.01
C ALA A 4 2.73 -26.23 16.90
N LEU A 5 2.64 -27.45 16.36
CA LEU A 5 2.27 -28.65 17.10
C LEU A 5 3.18 -28.86 18.32
N LYS A 6 4.51 -28.86 18.14
CA LYS A 6 5.43 -29.10 19.24
C LYS A 6 5.40 -27.99 20.28
N ALA A 7 5.27 -26.73 19.83
CA ALA A 7 5.16 -25.59 20.74
C ALA A 7 3.88 -25.64 21.57
N TYR A 8 2.75 -25.95 20.95
CA TYR A 8 1.48 -26.05 21.66
C TYR A 8 1.34 -27.32 22.47
N MET A 9 1.98 -28.43 22.12
CA MET A 9 1.86 -29.67 22.90
C MET A 9 2.87 -29.78 24.06
N ARG A 10 3.73 -28.77 24.27
CA ARG A 10 4.72 -28.79 25.36
C ARG A 10 4.00 -28.69 26.73
N GLY A 11 4.07 -29.76 27.54
CA GLY A 11 3.51 -29.81 28.88
C GLY A 11 4.18 -28.83 29.85
N GLY A 12 3.42 -28.31 30.82
CA GLY A 12 3.95 -27.51 31.96
C GLY A 12 4.16 -26.01 31.72
N VAL A 13 3.76 -25.46 30.57
CA VAL A 13 3.94 -24.03 30.23
C VAL A 13 2.59 -23.30 30.23
N GLU A 14 2.58 -22.00 30.56
CA GLU A 14 1.43 -21.11 30.34
C GLU A 14 1.08 -21.07 28.84
N ARG A 15 0.12 -21.90 28.47
CA ARG A 15 -0.29 -22.18 27.08
C ARG A 15 -0.69 -20.93 26.30
N ASP A 16 -1.42 -20.01 26.94
CA ASP A 16 -1.83 -18.75 26.32
C ASP A 16 -0.65 -17.81 26.07
N ARG A 17 0.35 -17.85 26.94
CA ARG A 17 1.59 -17.08 26.77
C ARG A 17 2.36 -17.58 25.55
N VAL A 18 2.50 -18.90 25.39
CA VAL A 18 3.15 -19.52 24.22
C VAL A 18 2.46 -19.09 22.92
N TYR A 19 1.13 -19.11 22.88
CA TYR A 19 0.37 -18.63 21.72
C TYR A 19 0.64 -17.15 21.41
N LYS A 20 0.61 -16.28 22.43
CA LYS A 20 0.87 -14.84 22.24
C LYS A 20 2.30 -14.58 21.74
N GLU A 21 3.30 -15.25 22.31
CA GLU A 21 4.71 -15.13 21.93
C GLU A 21 4.93 -15.57 20.48
N ARG A 22 4.42 -16.75 20.09
CA ARG A 22 4.49 -17.21 18.70
C ARG A 22 3.82 -16.25 17.73
N HIS A 23 2.62 -15.79 18.07
CA HIS A 23 1.89 -14.85 17.24
C HIS A 23 2.65 -13.54 17.05
N PHE A 24 3.31 -13.04 18.09
CA PHE A 24 4.20 -11.88 18.00
C PHE A 24 5.40 -12.15 17.09
N THR A 25 6.08 -13.30 17.24
CA THR A 25 7.19 -13.70 16.36
C THR A 25 6.77 -13.79 14.90
N ILE A 26 5.59 -14.37 14.61
CA ILE A 26 5.04 -14.46 13.26
C ILE A 26 4.85 -13.05 12.68
N ARG A 27 4.28 -12.12 13.45
CA ARG A 27 4.12 -10.72 13.02
C ARG A 27 5.43 -10.04 12.68
N LEU A 28 6.48 -10.27 13.45
CA LEU A 28 7.80 -9.71 13.17
C LEU A 28 8.46 -10.28 11.91
N GLN A 29 8.21 -11.56 11.62
CA GLN A 29 8.84 -12.26 10.48
C GLN A 29 8.05 -12.10 9.18
N LEU A 30 6.73 -11.90 9.26
CA LEU A 30 5.85 -11.82 8.09
C LEU A 30 6.37 -10.89 6.98
N PRO A 31 6.83 -9.66 7.27
CA PRO A 31 7.32 -8.75 6.23
C PRO A 31 8.54 -9.26 5.48
N SER A 32 9.43 -10.02 6.13
CA SER A 32 10.68 -10.50 5.54
C SER A 32 10.56 -11.85 4.82
N LEU A 33 9.52 -12.63 5.12
CA LEU A 33 9.29 -13.92 4.46
C LEU A 33 8.99 -13.76 2.98
N LYS A 34 9.53 -14.64 2.13
CA LYS A 34 9.22 -14.70 0.69
C LYS A 34 7.90 -15.44 0.42
N GLY A 35 7.35 -15.25 -0.77
CA GLY A 35 6.06 -15.85 -1.17
C GLY A 35 6.04 -17.39 -1.10
N TYR A 36 7.11 -18.06 -1.53
CA TYR A 36 7.21 -19.53 -1.44
C TYR A 36 7.35 -19.99 0.02
N GLU A 37 8.04 -19.22 0.86
CA GLU A 37 8.21 -19.54 2.29
C GLU A 37 6.87 -19.46 3.02
N LEU A 38 6.04 -18.47 2.69
CA LEU A 38 4.67 -18.39 3.21
C LEU A 38 3.82 -19.59 2.80
N GLN A 39 3.97 -20.08 1.56
CA GLN A 39 3.26 -21.29 1.09
C GLN A 39 3.71 -22.54 1.84
N MET A 40 5.03 -22.72 2.02
CA MET A 40 5.59 -23.82 2.81
C MET A 40 5.05 -23.81 4.25
N ARG A 41 5.02 -22.63 4.89
CA ARG A 41 4.42 -22.49 6.24
C ARG A 41 2.96 -22.91 6.29
N VAL A 42 2.17 -22.56 5.28
CA VAL A 42 0.76 -22.99 5.20
C VAL A 42 0.66 -24.51 5.05
N GLN A 43 1.53 -25.12 4.26
CA GLN A 43 1.58 -26.58 4.08
C GLN A 43 1.96 -27.29 5.38
N ASP A 44 3.04 -26.87 6.04
CA ASP A 44 3.46 -27.41 7.34
C ASP A 44 2.31 -27.34 8.38
N LEU A 45 1.55 -26.25 8.37
CA LEU A 45 0.41 -26.07 9.28
C LEU A 45 -0.80 -26.93 8.89
N ASN A 46 -0.98 -27.27 7.61
CA ASN A 46 -2.02 -28.23 7.19
C ASN A 46 -1.68 -29.63 7.69
N GLU A 47 -0.43 -30.06 7.51
CA GLU A 47 0.06 -31.37 7.97
C GLU A 47 -0.12 -31.49 9.49
N GLN A 48 0.29 -30.48 10.25
CA GLN A 48 0.08 -30.43 11.70
C GLN A 48 -1.40 -30.44 12.12
N LEU A 49 -2.30 -29.85 11.32
CA LEU A 49 -3.73 -29.92 11.59
C LEU A 49 -4.31 -31.30 11.35
N ASP A 50 -3.82 -32.03 10.34
CA ASP A 50 -4.24 -33.39 10.06
C ASP A 50 -3.73 -34.37 11.13
N GLU A 51 -2.49 -34.19 11.59
CA GLU A 51 -1.96 -34.90 12.77
C GLU A 51 -2.83 -34.64 14.01
N LEU A 52 -3.18 -33.38 14.29
CA LEU A 52 -4.06 -33.06 15.42
C LEU A 52 -5.46 -33.67 15.29
N LYS A 53 -6.02 -33.75 14.08
CA LYS A 53 -7.32 -34.42 13.87
C LYS A 53 -7.22 -35.91 14.19
N GLN A 54 -6.14 -36.57 13.75
CA GLN A 54 -5.91 -37.98 14.03
C GLN A 54 -5.74 -38.21 15.55
N MET A 55 -4.90 -37.41 16.21
CA MET A 55 -4.70 -37.48 17.67
C MET A 55 -6.00 -37.23 18.46
N ILE A 56 -6.90 -36.37 17.98
CA ILE A 56 -8.22 -36.15 18.60
C ILE A 56 -9.13 -37.37 18.40
N ALA A 57 -9.08 -38.01 17.22
CA ALA A 57 -9.84 -39.22 16.94
C ALA A 57 -9.38 -40.38 17.82
N GLU A 58 -8.06 -40.54 17.97
CA GLU A 58 -7.44 -41.52 18.88
C GLU A 58 -7.90 -41.35 20.33
N CYS A 59 -7.96 -40.13 20.86
CA CYS A 59 -8.51 -39.88 22.20
C CYS A 59 -9.98 -40.29 22.30
N LYS A 60 -10.79 -40.01 21.27
CA LYS A 60 -12.21 -40.41 21.26
C LYS A 60 -12.35 -41.93 21.27
N GLU A 61 -11.57 -42.62 20.45
CA GLU A 61 -11.56 -44.09 20.39
C GLU A 61 -11.16 -44.69 21.74
N ALA A 62 -10.11 -44.15 22.38
CA ALA A 62 -9.68 -44.59 23.71
C ALA A 62 -10.78 -44.41 24.76
N ILE A 63 -11.45 -43.25 24.78
CA ILE A 63 -12.59 -43.00 25.69
C ILE A 63 -13.73 -43.99 25.43
N SER A 64 -14.07 -44.24 24.17
CA SER A 64 -15.11 -45.21 23.81
C SER A 64 -14.74 -46.63 24.25
N GLN A 65 -13.48 -47.05 24.09
CA GLN A 65 -13.00 -48.36 24.53
C GLN A 65 -13.05 -48.49 26.06
N LEU A 66 -12.63 -47.46 26.81
CA LEU A 66 -12.72 -47.45 28.28
C LEU A 66 -14.16 -47.49 28.81
N LYS A 67 -15.13 -46.92 28.08
CA LYS A 67 -16.57 -46.94 28.44
C LYS A 67 -17.27 -48.27 28.15
N HIS A 68 -16.66 -49.14 27.36
CA HIS A 68 -17.19 -50.45 26.99
C HIS A 68 -16.41 -51.59 27.66
N ASP A 69 -15.83 -51.34 28.84
CA ASP A 69 -15.11 -52.31 29.67
C ASP A 69 -13.94 -53.02 28.97
N VAL A 70 -13.30 -52.36 27.99
CA VAL A 70 -12.01 -52.82 27.47
C VAL A 70 -10.94 -52.63 28.53
N ASP A 71 -10.08 -53.64 28.68
CA ASP A 71 -9.04 -53.66 29.71
C ASP A 71 -8.16 -52.38 29.65
N PRO A 72 -8.18 -51.56 30.71
CA PRO A 72 -7.41 -50.32 30.76
C PRO A 72 -5.90 -50.55 30.62
N GLU A 73 -5.37 -51.74 30.96
CA GLU A 73 -3.94 -52.04 30.76
C GLU A 73 -3.54 -52.11 29.28
N GLN A 74 -4.38 -52.71 28.42
CA GLN A 74 -4.12 -52.77 26.98
C GLN A 74 -4.14 -51.37 26.34
N LEU A 75 -5.03 -50.50 26.81
CA LEU A 75 -5.13 -49.12 26.35
C LEU A 75 -3.97 -48.25 26.85
N ARG A 76 -3.51 -48.47 28.08
CA ARG A 76 -2.29 -47.82 28.61
C ARG A 76 -1.08 -48.14 27.74
N LEU A 77 -0.94 -49.39 27.29
CA LEU A 77 0.17 -49.82 26.43
C LEU A 77 0.06 -49.21 25.02
N LYS A 78 -1.14 -49.23 24.42
CA LYS A 78 -1.41 -48.70 23.07
C LYS A 78 -1.15 -47.19 22.98
N TYR A 79 -1.54 -46.43 24.01
CA TYR A 79 -1.43 -44.97 24.01
C TYR A 79 -0.23 -44.42 24.81
N ARG A 80 0.67 -45.31 25.28
CA ARG A 80 1.91 -44.96 26.00
C ARG A 80 1.69 -44.04 27.21
N ILE A 81 0.63 -44.28 27.98
CA ILE A 81 0.36 -43.50 29.20
C ILE A 81 1.22 -44.03 30.34
N SER A 82 2.30 -43.32 30.65
CA SER A 82 3.16 -43.63 31.80
C SER A 82 2.55 -43.03 33.08
N LYS A 83 1.72 -43.76 33.83
CA LYS A 83 1.37 -43.42 35.24
C LYS A 83 0.71 -44.58 36.01
N THR A 84 0.67 -44.42 37.35
CA THR A 84 0.64 -45.44 38.42
C THR A 84 -0.50 -46.47 38.39
N LEU A 85 -0.16 -47.68 38.87
CA LEU A 85 -0.96 -48.93 38.94
C LEU A 85 -2.36 -48.83 39.61
N ASN A 86 -2.71 -47.70 40.25
CA ASN A 86 -3.96 -47.52 41.02
C ASN A 86 -4.97 -46.53 40.39
N THR A 87 -4.81 -46.14 39.12
CA THR A 87 -5.79 -45.23 38.47
C THR A 87 -7.08 -45.96 38.12
N LYS A 88 -8.22 -45.41 38.55
CA LYS A 88 -9.55 -45.92 38.16
C LYS A 88 -9.80 -45.65 36.68
N THR A 89 -10.68 -46.43 36.05
CA THR A 89 -11.09 -46.23 34.65
C THR A 89 -11.67 -44.82 34.43
N GLU A 90 -12.40 -44.30 35.41
CA GLU A 90 -12.95 -42.93 35.42
C GLU A 90 -11.85 -41.87 35.32
N ASP A 91 -10.78 -41.98 36.12
CA ASP A 91 -9.63 -41.06 36.08
C ASP A 91 -8.93 -41.07 34.71
N LEU A 92 -8.87 -42.25 34.07
CA LEU A 92 -8.30 -42.39 32.72
C LEU A 92 -9.18 -41.71 31.67
N ILE A 93 -10.51 -41.87 31.77
CA ILE A 93 -11.46 -41.19 30.89
C ILE A 93 -11.32 -39.68 31.02
N GLU A 94 -11.30 -39.14 32.24
CA GLU A 94 -11.12 -37.71 32.48
C GLU A 94 -9.80 -37.19 31.90
N GLN A 95 -8.71 -37.95 32.03
CA GLN A 95 -7.42 -37.58 31.44
C GLN A 95 -7.49 -37.53 29.91
N PHE A 96 -8.09 -38.53 29.26
CA PHE A 96 -8.28 -38.52 27.81
C PHE A 96 -9.22 -37.40 27.35
N GLU A 97 -10.24 -37.06 28.14
CA GLU A 97 -11.12 -35.93 27.86
C GLU A 97 -10.39 -34.59 27.95
N ALA A 98 -9.59 -34.39 29.00
CA ALA A 98 -8.76 -33.20 29.16
C ALA A 98 -7.74 -33.06 28.02
N GLU A 99 -7.08 -34.15 27.64
CA GLU A 99 -6.12 -34.20 26.53
C GLU A 99 -6.82 -33.93 25.18
N ARG A 100 -8.02 -34.47 24.97
CA ARG A 100 -8.83 -34.22 23.78
C ARG A 100 -9.22 -32.75 23.66
N GLU A 101 -9.73 -32.14 24.72
CA GLU A 101 -10.08 -30.72 24.72
C GLU A 101 -8.84 -29.85 24.49
N TRP A 102 -7.72 -30.27 25.05
CA TRP A 102 -6.45 -29.60 24.82
C TRP A 102 -6.03 -29.62 23.35
N ARG A 103 -6.03 -30.80 22.71
CA ARG A 103 -5.70 -30.94 21.29
C ARG A 103 -6.64 -30.13 20.38
N LYS A 104 -7.92 -30.02 20.75
CA LYS A 104 -8.87 -29.14 20.04
C LYS A 104 -8.46 -27.67 20.13
N GLN A 105 -8.03 -27.22 21.31
CA GLN A 105 -7.57 -25.85 21.50
C GLN A 105 -6.27 -25.59 20.72
N ALA A 106 -5.31 -26.50 20.76
CA ALA A 106 -4.11 -26.43 19.93
C ALA A 106 -4.46 -26.33 18.43
N ALA A 107 -5.38 -27.17 17.95
CA ALA A 107 -5.86 -27.11 16.56
C ALA A 107 -6.51 -25.77 16.22
N LYS A 108 -7.25 -25.17 17.15
CA LYS A 108 -7.82 -23.82 16.97
C LYS A 108 -6.73 -22.77 16.81
N TRP A 109 -5.65 -22.85 17.57
CA TRP A 109 -4.51 -21.94 17.44
C TRP A 109 -3.72 -22.13 16.16
N VAL A 110 -3.45 -23.38 15.76
CA VAL A 110 -2.80 -23.68 14.48
C VAL A 110 -3.64 -23.15 13.31
N ARG A 111 -4.99 -23.27 13.36
CA ARG A 111 -5.88 -22.66 12.35
C ARG A 111 -5.77 -21.14 12.30
N ARG A 112 -5.60 -20.47 13.44
CA ARG A 112 -5.41 -19.02 13.50
C ARG A 112 -4.07 -18.60 12.90
N GLU A 113 -2.97 -19.30 13.23
CA GLU A 113 -1.67 -19.07 12.57
C GLU A 113 -1.78 -19.25 11.05
N ARG A 114 -2.41 -20.33 10.60
CA ARG A 114 -2.63 -20.60 9.18
C ARG A 114 -3.42 -19.48 8.49
N ALA A 115 -4.45 -18.95 9.15
CA ALA A 115 -5.25 -17.85 8.60
C ALA A 115 -4.41 -16.58 8.38
N ILE A 116 -3.46 -16.30 9.28
CA ILE A 116 -2.55 -15.15 9.15
C ILE A 116 -1.68 -15.29 7.90
N PHE A 117 -1.04 -16.46 7.70
CA PHE A 117 -0.21 -16.68 6.51
C PHE A 117 -1.01 -16.65 5.21
N LEU A 118 -2.22 -17.20 5.20
CA LEU A 118 -3.11 -17.14 4.04
C LEU A 118 -3.59 -15.72 3.72
N TRP A 119 -3.87 -14.92 4.75
CA TRP A 119 -4.23 -13.52 4.58
C TRP A 119 -3.08 -12.74 3.94
N GLU A 120 -1.86 -12.91 4.42
CA GLU A 120 -0.67 -12.28 3.84
C GLU A 120 -0.45 -12.68 2.38
N LEU A 121 -0.59 -13.97 2.06
CA LEU A 121 -0.52 -14.45 0.66
C LEU A 121 -1.56 -13.78 -0.24
N ARG A 122 -2.79 -13.59 0.25
CA ARG A 122 -3.84 -12.90 -0.51
C ARG A 122 -3.51 -11.43 -0.74
N LEU A 123 -3.04 -10.73 0.29
CA LEU A 123 -2.61 -9.34 0.17
C LEU A 123 -1.51 -9.18 -0.87
N ARG A 124 -0.51 -10.07 -0.87
CA ARG A 124 0.59 -10.04 -1.84
C ARG A 124 0.14 -10.33 -3.26
N LYS A 125 -0.77 -11.29 -3.45
CA LYS A 125 -1.38 -11.55 -4.77
C LYS A 125 -2.16 -10.34 -5.27
N ALA A 126 -2.96 -9.71 -4.40
CA ALA A 126 -3.71 -8.50 -4.76
C ALA A 126 -2.76 -7.34 -5.12
N ALA A 127 -1.69 -7.13 -4.35
CA ALA A 127 -0.66 -6.13 -4.64
C ALA A 127 0.05 -6.42 -5.98
N GLY A 128 0.35 -7.69 -6.25
CA GLY A 128 0.94 -8.14 -7.52
C GLY A 128 0.08 -7.82 -8.75
N VAL A 129 -1.25 -7.82 -8.60
CA VAL A 129 -2.19 -7.43 -9.68
C VAL A 129 -2.39 -5.91 -9.75
N LYS A 130 -2.45 -5.23 -8.61
CA LYS A 130 -2.65 -3.78 -8.54
C LYS A 130 -1.46 -2.99 -9.08
N LEU A 131 -0.23 -3.47 -8.87
CA LEU A 131 0.99 -2.77 -9.26
C LEU A 131 1.11 -2.55 -10.79
N PRO A 132 0.91 -3.56 -11.66
CA PRO A 132 0.87 -3.36 -13.12
C PRO A 132 -0.17 -2.35 -13.56
N PHE A 133 -1.38 -2.41 -12.99
CA PHE A 133 -2.46 -1.49 -13.29
C PHE A 133 -2.07 -0.05 -12.95
N MET A 134 -1.55 0.20 -11.74
CA MET A 134 -1.09 1.53 -11.32
C MET A 134 0.09 2.02 -12.19
N ARG A 135 1.02 1.14 -12.57
CA ARG A 135 2.11 1.48 -13.50
C ARG A 135 1.58 1.90 -14.87
N HIS A 136 0.54 1.24 -15.37
CA HIS A 136 -0.09 1.61 -16.64
C HIS A 136 -0.81 2.96 -16.56
N GLN A 137 -1.57 3.21 -15.47
CA GLN A 137 -2.21 4.50 -15.22
C GLN A 137 -1.17 5.63 -15.15
N LEU A 138 -0.09 5.45 -14.40
CA LEU A 138 0.99 6.44 -14.29
C LEU A 138 1.60 6.77 -15.66
N LYS A 139 1.87 5.75 -16.49
CA LYS A 139 2.39 5.96 -17.85
C LYS A 139 1.42 6.75 -18.72
N THR A 140 0.12 6.52 -18.57
CA THR A 140 -0.92 7.22 -19.34
C THR A 140 -1.00 8.69 -18.92
N LEU A 141 -1.07 8.95 -17.61
CA LEU A 141 -1.05 10.31 -17.06
C LEU A 141 0.22 11.08 -17.44
N ASN A 142 1.39 10.43 -17.43
CA ASN A 142 2.63 11.07 -17.88
C ASN A 142 2.59 11.47 -19.36
N LYS A 143 1.99 10.64 -20.22
CA LYS A 143 1.80 10.99 -21.64
C LYS A 143 0.86 12.17 -21.80
N GLU A 144 -0.25 12.19 -21.06
CA GLU A 144 -1.20 13.31 -21.08
C GLU A 144 -0.54 14.60 -20.59
N ALA A 145 0.19 14.55 -19.48
CA ALA A 145 0.94 15.70 -18.95
C ALA A 145 1.96 16.23 -19.96
N TYR A 146 2.69 15.33 -20.64
CA TYR A 146 3.63 15.72 -21.69
C TYR A 146 2.93 16.42 -22.86
N LEU A 147 1.77 15.93 -23.31
CA LEU A 147 0.99 16.57 -24.37
C LEU A 147 0.50 17.97 -23.95
N GLN A 148 0.08 18.14 -22.69
CA GLN A 148 -0.29 19.47 -22.18
C GLN A 148 0.92 20.41 -22.12
N LEU A 149 2.08 19.91 -21.73
CA LEU A 149 3.32 20.69 -21.75
C LEU A 149 3.66 21.17 -23.17
N CYS A 150 3.56 20.31 -24.17
CA CYS A 150 3.75 20.69 -25.57
C CYS A 150 2.79 21.81 -25.99
N ARG A 151 1.49 21.67 -25.67
CA ARG A 151 0.48 22.71 -25.97
C ARG A 151 0.79 24.03 -25.27
N MET A 152 1.23 23.99 -24.02
CA MET A 152 1.63 25.20 -23.30
C MET A 152 2.80 25.90 -23.98
N LYS A 153 3.80 25.13 -24.45
CA LYS A 153 4.94 25.68 -25.21
C LYS A 153 4.47 26.34 -26.50
N ASP A 154 3.61 25.69 -27.28
CA ASP A 154 3.07 26.24 -28.52
C ASP A 154 2.29 27.54 -28.27
N LEU A 155 1.46 27.58 -27.23
CA LEU A 155 0.72 28.79 -26.85
C LEU A 155 1.64 29.91 -26.37
N SER A 156 2.71 29.60 -25.62
CA SER A 156 3.67 30.60 -25.18
C SER A 156 4.41 31.24 -26.35
N GLU A 157 4.73 30.45 -27.39
CA GLU A 157 5.36 30.95 -28.60
C GLU A 157 4.39 31.85 -29.39
N GLN A 158 3.11 31.47 -29.50
CA GLN A 158 2.07 32.31 -30.12
C GLN A 158 1.91 33.64 -29.38
N LEU A 159 1.89 33.61 -28.04
CA LEU A 159 1.80 34.82 -27.23
C LEU A 159 3.01 35.74 -27.46
N ARG A 160 4.22 35.17 -27.51
CA ARG A 160 5.44 35.93 -27.80
C ARG A 160 5.35 36.64 -29.15
N GLN A 161 4.91 35.94 -30.19
CA GLN A 161 4.73 36.51 -31.53
C GLN A 161 3.67 37.62 -31.54
N ALA A 162 2.56 37.44 -30.81
CA ALA A 162 1.53 38.47 -30.68
C ALA A 162 2.05 39.73 -29.96
N CYS A 163 2.84 39.57 -28.90
CA CYS A 163 3.50 40.68 -28.20
C CYS A 163 4.47 41.44 -29.11
N GLU A 164 5.30 40.75 -29.88
CA GLU A 164 6.19 41.38 -30.85
C GLU A 164 5.42 42.15 -31.93
N ALA A 165 4.33 41.58 -32.44
CA ALA A 165 3.46 42.24 -33.41
C ALA A 165 2.81 43.51 -32.81
N TYR A 166 2.34 43.43 -31.57
CA TYR A 166 1.79 44.57 -30.83
C TYR A 166 2.83 45.69 -30.71
N HIS A 167 4.05 45.41 -30.25
CA HIS A 167 5.10 46.44 -30.12
C HIS A 167 5.49 47.06 -31.48
N LYS A 168 5.49 46.28 -32.56
CA LYS A 168 5.69 46.81 -33.92
C LYS A 168 4.57 47.76 -34.35
N VAL A 169 3.31 47.44 -34.04
CA VAL A 169 2.17 48.32 -34.35
C VAL A 169 2.20 49.58 -33.47
N GLN A 170 2.48 49.42 -32.19
CA GLN A 170 2.55 50.52 -31.23
C GLN A 170 3.67 51.53 -31.58
N SER A 171 4.84 51.05 -31.98
CA SER A 171 5.93 51.95 -32.41
C SER A 171 5.57 52.74 -33.67
N LYS A 172 4.88 52.12 -34.65
CA LYS A 172 4.32 52.82 -35.81
C LYS A 172 3.28 53.86 -35.40
N HIS A 173 2.37 53.52 -34.48
CA HIS A 173 1.37 54.44 -33.94
C HIS A 173 2.04 55.66 -33.28
N ASN A 174 3.02 55.43 -32.41
CA ASN A 174 3.77 56.51 -31.75
C ASN A 174 4.50 57.41 -32.76
N LEU A 175 5.11 56.82 -33.79
CA LEU A 175 5.75 57.59 -34.86
C LEU A 175 4.73 58.47 -35.61
N LEU A 176 3.53 57.96 -35.86
CA LEU A 176 2.45 58.73 -36.48
C LEU A 176 1.95 59.84 -35.56
N LEU A 177 1.77 59.57 -34.26
CA LEU A 177 1.44 60.61 -33.27
C LEU A 177 2.48 61.74 -33.28
N MET A 178 3.77 61.43 -33.22
CA MET A 178 4.82 62.45 -33.29
C MET A 178 4.80 63.25 -34.59
N LYS A 179 4.48 62.62 -35.73
CA LYS A 179 4.32 63.32 -37.01
C LYS A 179 3.11 64.25 -36.99
N LEU A 180 1.99 63.79 -36.44
CA LEU A 180 0.77 64.60 -36.28
C LEU A 180 0.99 65.78 -35.35
N GLU A 181 1.68 65.60 -34.23
CA GLU A 181 2.08 66.69 -33.31
C GLU A 181 2.94 67.73 -34.04
N LYS A 182 3.93 67.31 -34.83
CA LYS A 182 4.74 68.24 -35.63
C LYS A 182 3.91 69.03 -36.64
N LEU A 183 2.98 68.36 -37.34
CA LEU A 183 2.10 69.01 -38.33
C LEU A 183 1.07 69.94 -37.68
N SER A 184 0.58 69.61 -36.48
CA SER A 184 -0.33 70.47 -35.72
C SER A 184 0.38 71.67 -35.10
N LEU A 185 1.63 71.53 -34.65
CA LEU A 185 2.46 72.67 -34.22
C LEU A 185 2.85 73.61 -35.39
N GLN A 186 2.93 73.07 -36.62
CA GLN A 186 3.07 73.89 -37.84
C GLN A 186 1.77 74.59 -38.24
N ARG A 187 0.61 74.10 -37.79
CA ARG A 187 -0.70 74.75 -37.91
C ARG A 187 -1.04 75.47 -36.62
N PHE A 188 -0.30 76.54 -36.33
CA PHE A 188 -0.73 77.56 -35.37
C PHE A 188 -0.55 78.95 -35.97
N GLU A 189 -1.40 79.25 -36.95
CA GLU A 189 -2.27 80.43 -36.91
C GLU A 189 -3.72 79.91 -36.99
N GLY A 190 -4.35 79.68 -35.83
CA GLY A 190 -5.80 79.45 -35.71
C GLY A 190 -6.27 77.98 -35.57
N GLU A 191 -7.10 77.74 -34.55
CA GLU A 191 -7.95 76.55 -34.32
C GLU A 191 -7.31 75.32 -33.64
N SER A 192 -7.26 75.35 -32.30
CA SER A 192 -7.08 74.16 -31.46
C SER A 192 -8.41 73.61 -30.94
N GLU A 193 -8.78 72.42 -31.40
CA GLU A 193 -9.73 71.57 -30.66
C GLU A 193 -9.15 70.16 -30.46
N ASN A 194 -8.88 69.84 -29.19
CA ASN A 194 -9.14 68.56 -28.51
C ASN A 194 -8.80 67.22 -29.21
N TRP A 195 -7.53 66.86 -29.33
CA TRP A 195 -7.12 65.49 -29.74
C TRP A 195 -6.27 64.71 -28.72
N THR A 196 -5.97 65.26 -27.54
CA THR A 196 -5.01 64.66 -26.60
C THR A 196 -5.56 63.60 -25.65
N ASN A 197 -6.84 63.23 -25.73
CA ASN A 197 -7.45 62.24 -24.84
C ASN A 197 -7.80 60.93 -25.57
N MET A 198 -6.78 60.17 -26.00
CA MET A 198 -6.97 58.71 -26.18
C MET A 198 -6.28 57.98 -25.01
N LEU A 199 -7.11 57.46 -24.11
CA LEU A 199 -6.68 56.64 -22.99
C LEU A 199 -6.06 55.34 -23.52
N VAL A 200 -4.83 55.06 -23.09
CA VAL A 200 -4.23 53.72 -23.22
C VAL A 200 -5.14 52.73 -22.48
N PRO A 201 -5.67 51.69 -23.14
CA PRO A 201 -6.51 50.69 -22.49
C PRO A 201 -5.80 50.07 -21.28
N ALA A 202 -6.52 49.97 -20.17
CA ALA A 202 -5.96 49.55 -18.88
C ALA A 202 -5.35 48.14 -18.93
N GLU A 203 -5.80 47.29 -19.87
CA GLU A 203 -5.36 45.90 -20.03
C GLU A 203 -3.86 45.77 -20.39
N ILE A 204 -3.22 46.80 -20.93
CA ILE A 204 -1.79 46.75 -21.32
C ILE A 204 -0.86 46.82 -20.09
N ARG A 205 -1.31 47.34 -18.95
CA ARG A 205 -0.49 47.42 -17.72
C ARG A 205 -0.25 46.06 -17.07
N GLU A 206 -1.10 45.07 -17.34
CA GLU A 206 -1.01 43.73 -16.75
C GLU A 206 0.01 42.82 -17.44
N LEU A 207 0.49 43.17 -18.64
CA LEU A 207 1.48 42.38 -19.38
C LEU A 207 2.90 42.39 -18.77
N LYS A 208 3.20 43.30 -17.83
CA LYS A 208 4.46 43.29 -17.07
C LYS A 208 4.63 42.07 -16.16
N PHE A 209 3.56 41.34 -15.85
CA PHE A 209 3.63 40.13 -15.01
C PHE A 209 4.31 38.93 -15.70
N LEU A 210 4.50 38.96 -17.03
CA LEU A 210 5.04 37.82 -17.78
C LEU A 210 6.58 37.84 -17.93
N GLU A 211 7.26 38.97 -17.70
CA GLU A 211 8.74 39.03 -17.69
C GLU A 211 9.35 38.35 -16.45
N ASP A 212 8.61 38.26 -15.34
CA ASP A 212 9.13 37.67 -14.09
C ASP A 212 9.10 36.13 -14.06
N PHE A 213 8.36 35.48 -14.97
CA PHE A 213 8.28 34.01 -15.02
C PHE A 213 9.45 33.38 -15.78
N SER A 214 9.97 34.03 -16.82
CA SER A 214 11.10 33.51 -17.62
C SER A 214 12.40 33.46 -16.80
N HIS A 215 12.64 34.44 -15.92
CA HIS A 215 13.84 34.48 -15.09
C HIS A 215 13.80 33.57 -13.85
N ARG A 216 12.63 33.06 -13.43
CA ARG A 216 12.51 32.14 -12.29
C ARG A 216 12.72 30.66 -12.65
N GLU A 217 12.49 30.27 -13.90
CA GLU A 217 12.66 28.86 -14.32
C GLU A 217 14.11 28.49 -14.66
N GLU A 218 14.90 29.39 -15.26
CA GLU A 218 16.33 29.14 -15.52
C GLU A 218 17.17 28.95 -14.23
N GLY A 219 16.68 29.44 -13.08
CA GLY A 219 17.33 29.26 -11.78
C GLY A 219 17.03 27.92 -11.08
N ARG A 220 15.96 27.21 -11.47
CA ARG A 220 15.56 25.96 -10.79
C ARG A 220 15.99 24.69 -11.51
N GLU A 221 16.29 24.75 -12.81
CA GLU A 221 16.79 23.60 -13.57
C GLU A 221 18.22 23.17 -13.18
N LYS A 222 18.96 23.97 -12.41
CA LYS A 222 20.32 23.60 -11.94
C LYS A 222 20.39 22.87 -10.59
N LEU A 223 19.27 22.68 -9.88
CA LEU A 223 19.28 22.10 -8.52
C LEU A 223 18.58 20.73 -8.39
N ALA A 224 18.15 20.11 -9.50
CA ALA A 224 17.41 18.85 -9.47
C ALA A 224 18.16 17.63 -10.03
N CYS A 225 19.49 17.73 -10.20
CA CYS A 225 20.35 16.61 -10.59
C CYS A 225 21.57 16.51 -9.66
N HIS A 226 21.36 16.00 -8.45
CA HIS A 226 22.35 15.23 -7.68
C HIS A 226 21.65 14.29 -6.70
#